data_AF-A0A2C9UHV9-F1
#
_entry.id   AF-A0A2C9UHV9-F1
#
_cell.length_a   1.000
_cell.length_b   1.000
_cell.length_c   1.000
_cell.angle_alpha   90.00
_cell.angle_beta   90.00
_cell.angle_gamma   90.00
#
_symmetry.space_group_name_H-M   'P 1'
#
loop_
_entity.id
_entity.type
_entity.pdbx_description
1 polymer ?
#
loop_
_entity_poly.entity_id
_entity_poly.type
_entity_poly.pdbx_seq_one_letter_code
_entity_poly.pdbx_strand_id
1 'polypeptide(L)' 'MLCNSSQVDLDNIDEREFSNACDLEFMDCILEEGEMMYIPPKWWHYVRSLTTSFSVSFWWSEQGS' A
#
# COMPACT_ATOMS: atom_id res chain seq x y z
N MET A 1 1.88 -14.59 11.78
CA MET A 1 2.34 -13.22 12.10
C MET A 1 2.74 -12.56 10.80
N LEU A 2 2.22 -11.37 10.51
CA LEU A 2 2.69 -10.56 9.39
C LEU A 2 4.16 -10.20 9.67
N CYS A 3 5.08 -10.57 8.78
CA CYS A 3 6.52 -10.43 9.00
C CYS A 3 7.15 -9.28 8.21
N ASN A 4 6.34 -8.42 7.59
CA ASN A 4 6.83 -7.32 6.75
C ASN A 4 5.78 -6.21 6.63
N SER A 5 5.32 -5.71 7.77
CA SER A 5 4.45 -4.53 7.86
C SER A 5 5.27 -3.35 8.37
N SER A 6 5.02 -2.16 7.81
CA SER A 6 5.67 -0.95 8.28
C SER A 6 5.26 -0.66 9.73
N GLN A 7 6.19 -0.09 10.50
CA GLN A 7 5.91 0.44 11.84
C GLN A 7 5.40 1.89 11.77
N VAL A 8 5.56 2.55 10.63
CA VAL A 8 5.16 3.95 10.43
C VAL A 8 3.66 4.04 10.25
N ASP A 9 3.00 4.84 11.09
CA ASP A 9 1.64 5.32 10.84
C ASP A 9 1.69 6.44 9.80
N LEU A 10 1.21 6.16 8.59
CA LEU A 10 1.23 7.13 7.48
C LEU A 10 0.17 8.23 7.62
N ASP A 11 -0.85 8.06 8.47
CA ASP A 11 -1.81 9.13 8.76
C ASP A 11 -1.32 10.08 9.86
N ASN A 12 -0.32 9.67 10.65
CA ASN A 12 0.26 10.46 11.73
C ASN A 12 1.73 10.07 11.99
N ILE A 13 2.63 10.47 11.09
CA ILE A 13 4.05 10.11 11.13
C ILE A 13 4.73 10.76 12.35
N ASP A 14 5.36 9.95 13.20
CA ASP A 14 6.31 10.45 14.20
C ASP A 14 7.65 10.75 13.53
N GLU A 15 7.86 12.01 13.15
CA GLU A 15 9.08 12.48 12.48
C GLU A 15 10.35 12.29 13.32
N ARG A 16 10.23 12.19 14.65
CA ARG A 16 11.39 11.98 15.54
C ARG A 16 11.87 10.55 15.48
N GLU A 17 10.95 9.60 15.35
CA GLU A 17 11.26 8.18 15.26
C GLU A 17 11.56 7.75 13.81
N PHE A 18 10.80 8.29 12.84
CA PHE A 18 10.85 7.90 11.44
C PHE A 18 11.18 9.08 10.52
N SER A 19 12.24 9.83 10.81
CA SER A 19 12.63 11.02 10.04
C SER A 19 12.74 10.76 8.52
N ASN A 20 13.28 9.61 8.12
CA ASN A 20 13.42 9.22 6.71
C ASN A 20 12.07 9.00 5.99
N ALA A 21 10.96 8.84 6.73
CA ALA A 21 9.64 8.70 6.13
C ALA A 21 9.13 10.00 5.50
N CYS A 22 9.65 11.15 5.95
CA CYS A 22 9.20 12.48 5.49
C CYS A 22 9.62 12.77 4.05
N ASP A 23 10.74 12.19 3.60
CA ASP A 23 11.33 12.44 2.27
C ASP A 23 11.13 11.24 1.32
N LEU A 24 10.18 10.35 1.61
CA LEU A 24 9.91 9.19 0.76
C LEU A 24 9.32 9.62 -0.58
N GLU A 25 9.89 9.10 -1.66
CA GLU A 25 9.24 9.12 -2.97
C GLU A 25 8.21 7.98 -3.04
N PHE A 26 7.00 8.31 -3.47
CA PHE A 26 5.92 7.35 -3.64
C PHE A 26 5.00 7.71 -4.80
N MET A 27 4.14 6.76 -5.17
CA MET A 27 3.04 6.98 -6.11
C MET A 27 1.74 6.93 -5.33
N ASP A 28 0.86 7.91 -5.53
CA ASP A 28 -0.48 7.94 -4.98
C ASP A 28 -1.54 7.98 -6.09
N CYS A 29 -2.72 7.47 -5.75
CA CYS A 29 -3.90 7.62 -6.58
C CYS A 29 -5.16 7.39 -5.76
N ILE A 30 -6.29 7.83 -6.29
CA ILE A 30 -7.63 7.46 -5.82
C ILE A 30 -8.14 6.42 -6.80
N LEU A 31 -8.38 5.19 -6.31
CA LEU A 31 -8.92 4.11 -7.12
C LEU A 31 -10.46 4.18 -7.11
N GLU A 32 -11.07 4.38 -8.27
CA GLU A 32 -12.52 4.51 -8.43
C GLU A 32 -13.20 3.17 -8.79
N GLU A 33 -14.54 3.17 -8.78
CA GLU A 33 -15.33 2.01 -9.17
C GLU A 33 -15.07 1.62 -10.63
N GLY A 34 -14.83 0.33 -10.88
CA GLY A 34 -14.58 -0.21 -12.21
C GLY A 34 -13.12 -0.11 -12.67
N GLU A 35 -12.26 0.59 -11.92
CA GLU A 35 -10.83 0.67 -12.20
C GLU A 35 -10.07 -0.55 -11.67
N MET A 36 -8.88 -0.77 -12.24
CA MET A 36 -7.96 -1.82 -11.82
C MET A 36 -6.57 -1.24 -11.58
N MET A 37 -5.99 -1.58 -10.44
CA MET A 37 -4.61 -1.27 -10.10
C MET A 37 -3.77 -2.54 -10.10
N TYR A 38 -2.61 -2.50 -10.76
CA TYR A 38 -1.59 -3.53 -10.62
C TYR A 38 -0.55 -3.11 -9.58
N ILE A 39 -0.40 -3.91 -8.53
CA ILE A 39 0.64 -3.75 -7.51
C ILE A 39 1.73 -4.79 -7.79
N PRO A 40 2.93 -4.38 -8.24
CA PRO A 40 3.98 -5.34 -8.56
C PRO A 40 4.47 -6.12 -7.33
N PRO A 41 5.08 -7.30 -7.52
CA PRO A 41 5.66 -8.06 -6.41
C PRO A 41 6.64 -7.21 -5.58
N LYS A 42 6.56 -7.36 -4.26
CA LYS A 42 7.39 -6.67 -3.25
C LYS A 42 7.13 -5.16 -3.09
N TRP A 43 6.20 -4.57 -3.84
CA TRP A 43 5.83 -3.17 -3.62
C TRP A 43 5.05 -3.01 -2.32
N TRP A 44 5.50 -2.06 -1.51
CA TRP A 44 4.75 -1.60 -0.35
C TRP A 44 3.52 -0.84 -0.83
N HIS A 45 2.37 -1.11 -0.22
CA HIS A 45 1.13 -0.44 -0.54
C HIS A 45 0.38 -0.14 0.77
N TYR A 46 -0.08 1.09 0.88
CA TYR A 46 -0.96 1.56 1.94
C TYR A 46 -2.29 1.93 1.28
N VAL A 47 -3.39 1.45 1.85
CA VAL A 47 -4.73 1.66 1.29
C VAL A 47 -5.63 2.20 2.39
N ARG A 48 -6.27 3.34 2.13
CA ARG A 48 -7.27 3.94 3.00
C ARG A 48 -8.56 4.17 2.24
N SER A 49 -9.66 3.66 2.77
CA SER A 49 -10.99 3.92 2.22
C SER A 49 -11.41 5.36 2.52
N LEU A 50 -11.80 6.12 1.48
CA LEU A 50 -12.34 7.48 1.64
C LEU A 50 -13.83 7.48 1.99
N THR A 51 -14.54 6.40 1.63
CA THR A 51 -15.96 6.14 1.91
C THR A 51 -16.15 4.66 2.22
N THR A 52 -17.38 4.22 2.52
CA THR A 52 -17.70 2.78 2.50
C THR A 52 -17.32 2.21 1.13
N SER A 53 -16.48 1.18 1.13
CA SER A 53 -15.87 0.64 -0.10
C SER A 53 -15.85 -0.89 -0.11
N PHE A 54 -15.74 -1.45 -1.31
CA PHE A 54 -15.56 -2.89 -1.54
C PHE A 54 -14.58 -3.09 -2.71
N SER A 55 -13.55 -3.92 -2.50
CA SER A 55 -12.52 -4.19 -3.50
C SER A 55 -12.25 -5.69 -3.59
N VAL A 56 -11.86 -6.16 -4.77
CA VAL A 56 -11.49 -7.57 -5.02
C VAL A 56 -10.04 -7.63 -5.47
N SER A 57 -9.23 -8.44 -4.79
CA SER A 57 -7.82 -8.65 -5.14
C SER A 57 -7.62 -10.02 -5.77
N PHE A 58 -6.93 -10.04 -6.91
CA PHE A 58 -6.47 -11.26 -7.57
C PHE A 58 -4.98 -11.43 -7.23
N TRP A 59 -4.63 -12.59 -6.68
CA TRP A 59 -3.24 -12.93 -6.35
C TRP A 59 -2.78 -14.05 -7.27
N TRP A 60 -1.69 -13.81 -7.98
CA TRP A 60 -1.04 -14.81 -8.80
C TRP A 60 0.44 -14.87 -8.43
N SER A 61 1.02 -16.05 -8.60
CA SER A 61 2.46 -16.23 -8.58
C SER A 61 2.87 -16.81 -9.92
N GLU A 62 4.08 -16.50 -10.37
CA GLU A 62 4.69 -17.28 -11.44
C GLU A 62 5.02 -18.68 -10.88
N GLN A 63 4.03 -19.58 -10.90
CA GLN A 63 4.34 -21.00 -10.97
C GLN A 63 4.55 -21.32 -12.45
N GLY A 64 5.77 -21.07 -12.92
CA GLY A 64 6.27 -21.57 -14.19
C GLY A 64 6.88 -22.96 -13.99
N SER A 65 6.49 -23.86 -14.90
CA SER A 65 6.99 -25.21 -15.20
C SER A 65 8.48 -25.45 -15.03
#